data_AF-A0A0D8I8X0-F1
#
_entry.id   AF-A0A0D8I8X0-F1
#
_cell.length_a   1.000
_cell.length_b   1.000
_cell.length_c   1.000
_cell.angle_alpha   90.00
_cell.angle_beta   90.00
_cell.angle_gamma   90.00
#
_symmetry.space_group_name_H-M   'P 1'
#
loop_
_entity.id
_entity.type
_entity.pdbx_description
1 polymer ?
#
loop_
_entity_poly.entity_id
_entity_poly.type
_entity_poly.pdbx_seq_one_letter_code
_entity_poly.pdbx_strand_id
1 'polypeptide(L)'
;MDMNALEAAIYMKMSPKLLEWFANYAPKYNDNRKLRISKTEDGILFYTRGELDEFNDFLSQAWPSKEGVRPAIPAGIQREIKGESRGVCAICGSDLGEFAHIDPVHNSKNNHPHNLIYLCPNCHTKYDNKHFYTLKEIREIKDAILKNRVIIWKAESDLINSIIALTIELKRIKENKKCSSAHIYNELNDNILKEIREAVNIDSSEMNNNLPKYRDVKKYNNLKDRIKKVLKEHENLEEEIIQETEEYLIESNETLCPLCKGSGTHNSWECPICRGVGTVDRGALEDIDLSDYKQEECPLCKGKGTHNNWECPICIGVGTVDHGALEDIDLSDYRQEECLLCKGKGTHNNWECPICIGVGTVDHGALEDIDLSDYKQEECPLCKGKGTHNNWECPICRGVGTVDRGALEDIDLSDYKQEECPLCKGKGIHNNWECPICRGVGTVDRGALEDIDLSDYK
;
A
#
# COMPACT_ATOMS: atom_id res chain seq x y z
N MET A 1 -22.87 -7.03 22.77
CA MET A 1 -22.10 -8.13 22.18
C MET A 1 -20.96 -8.49 23.12
N ASP A 2 -20.78 -9.78 23.37
CA ASP A 2 -19.72 -10.31 24.23
C ASP A 2 -18.51 -10.66 23.37
N MET A 3 -17.33 -10.19 23.78
CA MET A 3 -16.06 -10.39 23.09
C MET A 3 -15.24 -11.45 23.82
N ASN A 4 -14.66 -12.40 23.09
CA ASN A 4 -13.68 -13.33 23.65
C ASN A 4 -12.36 -12.58 24.01
N ALA A 5 -11.42 -13.30 24.63
CA ALA A 5 -10.18 -12.68 25.09
C ALA A 5 -9.28 -12.12 23.97
N LEU A 6 -9.31 -12.69 22.76
CA LEU A 6 -8.54 -12.20 21.62
C LEU A 6 -9.19 -10.97 20.98
N GLU A 7 -10.51 -10.98 20.81
CA GLU A 7 -11.29 -9.83 20.35
C GLU A 7 -11.15 -8.64 21.32
N ALA A 8 -11.28 -8.90 22.62
CA ALA A 8 -11.05 -7.89 23.66
C ALA A 8 -9.61 -7.38 23.64
N ALA A 9 -8.62 -8.23 23.34
CA ALA A 9 -7.22 -7.83 23.23
C ALA A 9 -6.94 -6.93 22.03
N ILE A 10 -7.53 -7.24 20.87
CA ILE A 10 -7.49 -6.40 19.68
C ILE A 10 -8.16 -5.06 19.96
N TYR A 11 -9.33 -5.08 20.61
CA TYR A 11 -10.09 -3.88 20.96
C TYR A 11 -9.32 -2.97 21.93
N MET A 12 -8.84 -3.53 23.04
CA MET A 12 -8.14 -2.81 24.11
C MET A 12 -6.68 -2.50 23.79
N LYS A 13 -6.11 -3.10 22.73
CA LYS A 13 -4.66 -3.11 22.45
C LYS A 13 -3.86 -3.55 23.68
N MET A 14 -4.30 -4.63 24.32
CA MET A 14 -3.69 -5.22 25.51
C MET A 14 -3.73 -6.75 25.35
N SER A 15 -2.69 -7.48 25.76
CA SER A 15 -2.69 -8.93 25.54
C SER A 15 -3.86 -9.64 26.23
N PRO A 16 -4.31 -10.78 25.68
CA PRO A 16 -5.28 -11.64 26.37
C PRO A 16 -4.81 -12.04 27.79
N LYS A 17 -3.50 -12.29 27.95
CA LYS A 17 -2.84 -12.54 29.24
C LYS A 17 -3.04 -11.39 30.23
N LEU A 18 -2.94 -10.15 29.76
CA LEU A 18 -3.13 -8.98 30.62
C LEU A 18 -4.61 -8.82 31.00
N LEU A 19 -5.54 -9.04 30.07
CA LEU A 19 -6.98 -8.99 30.34
C LEU A 19 -7.39 -10.07 31.36
N GLU A 20 -6.90 -11.29 31.20
CA GLU A 20 -7.08 -12.36 32.18
C GLU A 20 -6.44 -12.01 33.53
N TRP A 21 -5.27 -11.35 33.51
CA TRP A 21 -4.66 -10.85 34.74
C TRP A 21 -5.55 -9.80 35.42
N PHE A 22 -6.13 -8.86 34.68
CA PHE A 22 -7.07 -7.87 35.22
C PHE A 22 -8.37 -8.48 35.74
N ALA A 23 -8.80 -9.61 35.19
CA ALA A 23 -9.95 -10.35 35.71
C ALA A 23 -9.66 -11.00 37.07
N ASN A 24 -8.40 -11.40 37.30
CA ASN A 24 -7.99 -12.07 38.53
C ASN A 24 -7.45 -11.12 39.61
N TYR A 25 -6.86 -10.00 39.21
CA TYR A 25 -6.12 -9.08 40.08
C TYR A 25 -6.57 -7.63 39.87
N ALA A 26 -6.75 -6.89 40.97
CA ALA A 26 -7.01 -5.46 40.90
C ALA A 26 -5.69 -4.72 40.63
N PRO A 27 -5.64 -3.83 39.63
CA PRO A 27 -4.40 -3.17 39.23
C PRO A 27 -3.97 -2.04 40.17
N LYS A 28 -4.93 -1.31 40.75
CA LYS A 28 -4.64 -0.12 41.58
C LYS A 28 -4.47 -0.48 43.05
N TYR A 29 -3.53 0.19 43.71
CA TYR A 29 -3.30 0.02 45.14
C TYR A 29 -4.54 0.45 45.95
N ASN A 30 -4.95 -0.36 46.94
CA ASN A 30 -6.12 -0.08 47.78
C ASN A 30 -7.43 0.10 46.99
N ASP A 31 -7.51 -0.50 45.81
CA ASP A 31 -8.71 -0.60 44.99
C ASP A 31 -8.95 -2.08 44.67
N ASN A 32 -10.22 -2.50 44.66
CA ASN A 32 -10.61 -3.88 44.43
C ASN A 32 -11.28 -4.09 43.06
N ARG A 33 -11.34 -3.07 42.20
CA ARG A 33 -11.93 -3.15 40.86
C ARG A 33 -11.08 -4.06 39.97
N LYS A 34 -11.70 -5.16 39.55
CA LYS A 34 -11.20 -6.11 38.55
C LYS A 34 -12.01 -5.97 37.27
N LEU A 35 -11.43 -6.43 36.16
CA LEU A 35 -12.15 -6.57 34.90
C LEU A 35 -13.19 -7.67 35.06
N ARG A 36 -14.47 -7.36 34.80
CA ARG A 36 -15.54 -8.36 34.92
C ARG A 36 -15.59 -9.24 33.68
N ILE A 37 -15.69 -10.54 33.94
CA ILE A 37 -16.01 -11.53 32.93
C ILE A 37 -17.55 -11.56 32.80
N SER A 38 -18.06 -11.36 31.59
CA SER A 38 -19.49 -11.45 31.27
C SER A 38 -19.98 -12.88 31.46
N LYS A 39 -19.27 -13.83 30.83
CA LYS A 39 -19.56 -15.25 30.88
C LYS A 39 -18.30 -16.07 30.64
N THR A 40 -18.37 -17.33 31.04
CA THR A 40 -17.37 -18.34 30.74
C THR A 40 -18.04 -19.52 30.06
N GLU A 41 -17.67 -19.80 28.80
CA GLU A 41 -18.20 -20.92 28.02
C GLU A 41 -17.02 -21.77 27.55
N ASP A 42 -17.06 -23.08 27.84
CA ASP A 42 -15.95 -24.00 27.54
C ASP A 42 -14.57 -23.51 28.03
N GLY A 43 -14.56 -22.80 29.17
CA GLY A 43 -13.39 -22.14 29.77
C GLY A 43 -12.74 -21.05 28.91
N ILE A 44 -13.51 -20.45 28.00
CA ILE A 44 -13.20 -19.20 27.30
C ILE A 44 -13.83 -18.07 28.10
N LEU A 45 -13.06 -17.00 28.34
CA LEU A 45 -13.53 -15.81 29.04
C LEU A 45 -14.11 -14.82 28.03
N PHE A 46 -15.31 -14.34 28.31
CA PHE A 46 -15.97 -13.31 27.52
C PHE A 46 -16.14 -12.02 28.32
N TYR A 47 -16.08 -10.89 27.62
CA TYR A 47 -16.17 -9.54 28.18
C TYR A 47 -17.22 -8.76 27.41
N THR A 48 -18.04 -7.97 28.10
CA THR A 48 -18.91 -7.03 27.38
C THR A 48 -18.07 -5.84 26.90
N ARG A 49 -18.40 -5.28 25.74
CA ARG A 49 -17.73 -4.05 25.27
C ARG A 49 -17.82 -2.91 26.28
N GLY A 50 -18.99 -2.71 26.90
CA GLY A 50 -19.19 -1.68 27.92
C GLY A 50 -18.27 -1.85 29.15
N GLU A 51 -18.07 -3.08 29.63
CA GLU A 51 -17.13 -3.33 30.73
C GLU A 51 -15.67 -3.06 30.31
N LEU A 52 -15.29 -3.39 29.06
CA LEU A 52 -13.95 -3.08 28.55
C LEU A 52 -13.71 -1.57 28.49
N ASP A 53 -14.68 -0.80 28.00
CA ASP A 53 -14.63 0.67 27.94
C ASP A 53 -14.52 1.28 29.34
N GLU A 54 -15.42 0.91 30.25
CA GLU A 54 -15.41 1.39 31.64
C GLU A 54 -14.10 1.03 32.37
N PHE A 55 -13.57 -0.17 32.12
CA PHE A 55 -12.34 -0.60 32.75
C PHE A 55 -11.11 0.11 32.15
N ASN A 56 -11.11 0.40 30.86
CA ASN A 56 -10.08 1.20 30.20
C ASN A 56 -10.05 2.64 30.76
N ASP A 57 -11.23 3.25 30.93
CA ASP A 57 -11.38 4.55 31.55
C ASP A 57 -10.90 4.53 33.01
N PHE A 58 -11.29 3.50 33.76
CA PHE A 58 -10.80 3.28 35.11
C PHE A 58 -9.27 3.21 35.15
N LEU A 59 -8.63 2.44 34.28
CA LEU A 59 -7.16 2.33 34.23
C LEU A 59 -6.49 3.67 33.92
N SER A 60 -7.16 4.55 33.16
CA SER A 60 -6.62 5.84 32.70
C SER A 60 -6.65 6.95 33.76
N GLN A 61 -7.47 6.80 34.80
CA GLN A 61 -7.52 7.73 35.93
C GLN A 61 -6.24 7.65 36.77
N ALA A 62 -5.87 8.75 37.44
CA ALA A 62 -4.74 8.80 38.37
C ALA A 62 -4.75 7.65 39.40
N TRP A 63 -3.59 7.07 39.65
CA TRP A 63 -3.45 5.90 40.52
C TRP A 63 -3.13 6.31 41.96
N PRO A 64 -3.79 5.68 42.94
CA PRO A 64 -3.50 5.92 44.35
C PRO A 64 -2.06 5.50 44.70
N SER A 65 -1.45 6.25 45.60
CA SER A 65 -0.10 6.00 46.12
C SER A 65 0.02 6.53 47.54
N LYS A 66 1.01 6.02 48.28
CA LYS A 66 1.39 6.58 49.57
C LYS A 66 2.00 7.96 49.37
N GLU A 67 1.85 8.83 50.36
CA GLU A 67 2.41 10.18 50.32
C GLU A 67 3.91 10.16 50.05
N GLY A 68 4.36 10.98 49.09
CA GLY A 68 5.77 11.06 48.67
C GLY A 68 6.27 9.89 47.81
N VAL A 69 5.45 8.89 47.49
CA VAL A 69 5.85 7.70 46.72
C VAL A 69 5.09 7.64 45.39
N ARG A 70 5.77 7.25 44.31
CA ARG A 70 5.13 7.03 43.00
C ARG A 70 4.25 5.77 43.04
N PRO A 71 3.09 5.73 42.37
CA PRO A 71 2.31 4.50 42.25
C PRO A 71 3.14 3.38 41.62
N ALA A 72 3.23 2.23 42.27
CA ALA A 72 3.96 1.08 41.75
C ALA A 72 3.26 0.50 40.51
N ILE A 73 4.03 0.12 39.49
CA ILE A 73 3.50 -0.57 38.31
C ILE A 73 3.29 -2.05 38.69
N PRO A 74 2.07 -2.61 38.58
CA PRO A 74 1.82 -4.01 38.92
C PRO A 74 2.56 -4.98 37.99
N ALA A 75 2.90 -6.17 38.51
CA ALA A 75 3.66 -7.17 37.76
C ALA A 75 2.99 -7.62 36.45
N GLY A 76 1.65 -7.64 36.39
CA GLY A 76 0.91 -7.91 35.15
C GLY A 76 1.24 -6.90 34.05
N ILE A 77 1.18 -5.62 34.39
CA ILE A 77 1.50 -4.51 33.46
C ILE A 77 3.00 -4.51 33.13
N GLN A 78 3.89 -4.70 34.10
CA GLN A 78 5.34 -4.81 33.82
C GLN A 78 5.64 -5.91 32.79
N ARG A 79 5.00 -7.09 32.90
CA ARG A 79 5.15 -8.17 31.92
C ARG A 79 4.59 -7.79 30.55
N GLU A 80 3.46 -7.09 30.50
CA GLU A 80 2.89 -6.61 29.24
C GLU A 80 3.86 -5.67 28.53
N ILE A 81 4.30 -4.60 29.20
CA ILE A 81 5.17 -3.57 28.61
C ILE A 81 6.52 -4.15 28.19
N LYS A 82 7.09 -5.06 28.99
CA LYS A 82 8.31 -5.77 28.59
C LYS A 82 8.05 -6.66 27.37
N GLY A 83 6.92 -7.35 27.31
CA GLY A 83 6.53 -8.20 26.19
C GLY A 83 6.27 -7.42 24.90
N GLU A 84 5.74 -6.19 25.00
CA GLU A 84 5.51 -5.29 23.86
C GLU A 84 6.78 -5.03 23.06
N SER A 85 7.88 -4.78 23.76
CA SER A 85 9.18 -4.53 23.15
C SER A 85 10.07 -5.78 23.13
N ARG A 86 9.50 -6.98 23.27
CA ARG A 86 10.24 -8.27 23.25
C ARG A 86 11.43 -8.33 24.23
N GLY A 87 11.30 -7.65 25.36
CA GLY A 87 12.33 -7.58 26.38
C GLY A 87 13.49 -6.63 26.09
N VAL A 88 13.46 -5.88 24.99
CA VAL A 88 14.49 -4.92 24.59
C VAL A 88 13.95 -3.49 24.53
N CYS A 89 14.83 -2.49 24.60
CA CYS A 89 14.47 -1.08 24.49
C CYS A 89 13.74 -0.81 23.17
N ALA A 90 12.58 -0.15 23.26
CA ALA A 90 11.74 0.21 22.12
C ALA A 90 12.42 1.14 21.08
N ILE A 91 13.50 1.82 21.47
CA ILE A 91 14.21 2.78 20.59
C ILE A 91 15.47 2.15 19.99
N CYS A 92 16.35 1.56 20.81
CA CYS A 92 17.68 1.12 20.36
C CYS A 92 17.89 -0.39 20.41
N GLY A 93 16.93 -1.19 20.90
CA GLY A 93 17.06 -2.65 20.96
C GLY A 93 18.00 -3.18 22.05
N SER A 94 18.48 -2.36 22.98
CA SER A 94 19.27 -2.83 24.13
C SER A 94 18.45 -3.73 25.06
N ASP A 95 19.05 -4.81 25.58
CA ASP A 95 18.45 -5.77 26.51
C ASP A 95 18.31 -5.26 27.96
N LEU A 96 18.97 -4.15 28.30
CA LEU A 96 18.84 -3.45 29.57
C LEU A 96 17.73 -2.40 29.47
N GLY A 97 16.61 -2.61 30.15
CA GLY A 97 15.47 -1.70 30.08
C GLY A 97 14.74 -1.49 31.40
N GLU A 98 13.98 -0.40 31.43
CA GLU A 98 13.14 0.06 32.52
C GLU A 98 11.81 0.60 31.97
N PHE A 99 10.82 0.76 32.85
CA PHE A 99 9.47 1.18 32.49
C PHE A 99 9.37 2.70 32.56
N ALA A 100 9.39 3.36 31.41
CA ALA A 100 9.24 4.79 31.27
C ALA A 100 7.76 5.16 31.12
N HIS A 101 7.34 6.26 31.74
CA HIS A 101 6.03 6.86 31.53
C HIS A 101 6.06 7.77 30.31
N ILE A 102 5.10 7.61 29.40
CA ILE A 102 4.95 8.49 28.23
C ILE A 102 4.49 9.87 28.71
N ASP A 103 3.33 9.98 29.36
CA ASP A 103 2.98 11.16 30.14
C ASP A 103 3.57 11.04 31.56
N PRO A 104 4.54 11.90 31.94
CA PRO A 104 5.29 11.76 33.18
C PRO A 104 4.40 11.56 34.42
N VAL A 105 4.83 10.64 35.30
CA VAL A 105 4.08 10.26 36.50
C VAL A 105 3.80 11.41 37.46
N HIS A 106 4.64 12.46 37.46
CA HIS A 106 4.41 13.65 38.29
C HIS A 106 3.22 14.49 37.82
N ASN A 107 2.81 14.35 36.55
CA ASN A 107 1.62 14.99 35.99
C ASN A 107 0.40 14.08 36.12
N SER A 108 0.50 12.85 35.61
CA SER A 108 -0.67 11.98 35.41
C SER A 108 -0.96 11.02 36.56
N LYS A 109 0.09 10.62 37.31
CA LYS A 109 0.08 9.46 38.21
C LYS A 109 -0.56 8.22 37.58
N ASN A 110 -0.44 8.05 36.26
CA ASN A 110 -1.18 7.05 35.50
C ASN A 110 -0.26 5.89 35.07
N ASN A 111 -0.55 4.66 35.55
CA ASN A 111 0.15 3.43 35.15
C ASN A 111 -0.62 2.62 34.11
N HIS A 112 -1.55 3.24 33.37
CA HIS A 112 -2.20 2.62 32.22
C HIS A 112 -1.16 2.01 31.28
N PRO A 113 -1.35 0.78 30.75
CA PRO A 113 -0.38 0.16 29.86
C PRO A 113 -0.01 1.03 28.64
N HIS A 114 -0.98 1.75 28.07
CA HIS A 114 -0.74 2.69 26.96
C HIS A 114 0.05 3.93 27.36
N ASN A 115 0.19 4.24 28.66
CA ASN A 115 1.03 5.32 29.17
C ASN A 115 2.46 4.86 29.53
N LEU A 116 2.81 3.61 29.24
CA LEU A 116 4.11 3.02 29.59
C LEU A 116 4.83 2.50 28.36
N ILE A 117 6.16 2.59 28.37
CA ILE A 117 7.04 2.08 27.31
C ILE A 117 8.34 1.54 27.92
N TYR A 118 8.93 0.49 27.33
CA TYR A 118 10.17 -0.11 27.82
C TYR A 118 11.39 0.52 27.16
N LEU A 119 12.21 1.25 27.92
CA LEU A 119 13.37 1.99 27.41
C LEU A 119 14.64 1.62 28.18
N CYS A 120 15.81 1.65 27.52
CA CYS A 120 17.07 1.56 28.23
C CYS A 120 17.35 2.85 29.02
N PRO A 121 18.17 2.81 30.09
CA PRO A 121 18.45 4.00 30.90
C PRO A 121 18.96 5.21 30.10
N ASN A 122 19.73 4.96 29.04
CA ASN A 122 20.24 6.00 28.15
C ASN A 122 19.12 6.67 27.33
N CYS A 123 18.23 5.87 26.73
CA CYS A 123 17.11 6.39 25.95
C CYS A 123 16.05 7.04 26.84
N HIS A 124 15.79 6.49 28.02
CA HIS A 124 14.89 7.07 29.02
C HIS A 124 15.40 8.43 29.50
N THR A 125 16.68 8.55 29.87
CA THR A 125 17.28 9.84 30.27
C THR A 125 17.20 10.88 29.14
N LYS A 126 17.47 10.48 27.90
CA LYS A 126 17.36 11.36 26.72
C LYS A 126 15.93 11.85 26.49
N TYR A 127 14.95 11.00 26.78
CA TYR A 127 13.54 11.35 26.73
C TYR A 127 13.14 12.30 27.86
N ASP A 128 13.46 11.97 29.11
CA ASP A 128 13.16 12.79 30.29
C ASP A 128 13.72 14.21 30.19
N ASN A 129 14.93 14.36 29.63
CA ASN A 129 15.58 15.66 29.41
C ASN A 129 15.02 16.43 28.21
N LYS A 130 14.08 15.86 27.44
CA LYS A 130 13.51 16.44 26.21
C LYS A 130 14.56 16.91 25.18
N HIS A 131 15.72 16.27 25.18
CA HIS A 131 16.85 16.67 24.34
C HIS A 131 16.88 15.97 22.98
N PHE A 132 16.34 14.75 22.90
CA PHE A 132 16.42 13.92 21.69
C PHE A 132 15.08 13.33 21.24
N TYR A 133 14.14 13.15 22.16
CA TYR A 133 12.83 12.58 21.85
C TYR A 133 11.74 13.45 22.47
N THR A 134 10.75 13.77 21.66
CA THR A 134 9.53 14.47 22.05
C THR A 134 8.47 13.49 22.54
N LEU A 135 7.49 14.00 23.29
CA LEU A 135 6.31 13.22 23.68
C LEU A 135 5.58 12.61 22.47
N LYS A 136 5.52 13.35 21.36
CA LYS A 136 4.88 12.91 20.12
C LYS A 136 5.61 11.71 19.53
N GLU A 137 6.93 11.77 19.39
CA GLU A 137 7.73 10.66 18.86
C GLU A 137 7.62 9.40 19.73
N ILE A 138 7.66 9.54 21.06
CA ILE A 138 7.48 8.37 21.95
C ILE A 138 6.09 7.76 21.81
N ARG A 139 5.04 8.58 21.65
CA ARG A 139 3.68 8.10 21.38
C ARG A 139 3.60 7.36 20.04
N GLU A 140 4.21 7.90 19.00
CA GLU A 140 4.25 7.26 17.68
C GLU A 140 4.95 5.90 17.72
N ILE A 141 6.07 5.79 18.47
CA ILE A 141 6.76 4.51 18.68
C ILE A 141 5.86 3.52 19.43
N LYS A 142 5.19 3.97 20.50
CA LYS A 142 4.25 3.15 21.26
C LYS A 142 3.10 2.66 20.37
N ASP A 143 2.51 3.55 19.58
CA ASP A 143 1.43 3.22 18.66
C ASP A 143 1.87 2.23 17.59
N ALA A 144 3.09 2.37 17.05
CA ALA A 144 3.66 1.41 16.11
C ALA A 144 3.83 0.01 16.73
N ILE A 145 4.30 -0.06 17.98
CA ILE A 145 4.42 -1.34 18.72
C ILE A 145 3.05 -1.98 18.94
N LEU A 146 2.05 -1.20 19.37
CA LEU A 146 0.69 -1.70 19.59
C LEU A 146 0.02 -2.13 18.27
N LYS A 147 0.19 -1.37 17.19
CA LYS A 147 -0.28 -1.73 15.84
C LYS A 147 0.33 -3.06 15.38
N ASN A 148 1.65 -3.23 15.53
CA ASN A 148 2.32 -4.49 15.18
C ASN A 148 1.78 -5.68 16.00
N ARG A 149 1.44 -5.48 17.28
CA ARG A 149 0.84 -6.54 18.10
C ARG A 149 -0.58 -6.88 17.67
N VAL A 150 -1.39 -5.88 17.36
CA VAL A 150 -2.72 -6.10 16.78
C VAL A 150 -2.61 -6.85 15.46
N ILE A 151 -1.63 -6.50 14.60
CA ILE A 151 -1.35 -7.24 13.36
C ILE A 151 -0.96 -8.69 13.66
N ILE A 152 -0.13 -8.96 14.67
CA ILE A 152 0.23 -10.33 15.06
C ILE A 152 -0.99 -11.10 15.58
N TRP A 153 -1.84 -10.50 16.41
CA TRP A 153 -3.07 -11.15 16.91
C TRP A 153 -4.12 -11.36 15.83
N LYS A 154 -4.18 -10.44 14.83
CA LYS A 154 -4.94 -10.64 13.60
C LYS A 154 -4.33 -11.77 12.76
N ALA A 155 -3.02 -11.81 12.58
CA ALA A 155 -2.31 -12.87 11.86
C ALA A 155 -2.47 -14.25 12.52
N GLU A 156 -2.52 -14.30 13.85
CA GLU A 156 -2.87 -15.50 14.62
C GLU A 156 -4.34 -15.91 14.40
N SER A 157 -5.22 -14.97 14.03
CA SER A 157 -6.57 -15.23 13.51
C SER A 157 -6.58 -15.61 12.02
N ASP A 158 -5.53 -15.26 11.24
CA ASP A 158 -5.54 -15.28 9.77
C ASP A 158 -5.30 -16.64 9.10
N LEU A 159 -4.76 -17.66 9.79
CA LEU A 159 -4.61 -19.00 9.20
C LEU A 159 -5.96 -19.65 8.85
N ILE A 160 -7.03 -19.30 9.57
CA ILE A 160 -8.41 -19.71 9.24
C ILE A 160 -8.93 -18.89 8.07
N ASN A 161 -8.70 -17.58 8.09
CA ASN A 161 -9.13 -16.67 7.04
C ASN A 161 -8.53 -17.08 5.69
N SER A 162 -7.26 -17.53 5.68
CA SER A 162 -6.64 -18.10 4.48
C SER A 162 -7.34 -19.39 4.03
N ILE A 163 -7.62 -20.34 4.93
CA ILE A 163 -8.34 -21.57 4.57
C ILE A 163 -9.75 -21.25 4.04
N ILE A 164 -10.50 -20.37 4.72
CA ILE A 164 -11.84 -19.94 4.32
C ILE A 164 -11.78 -19.24 2.95
N ALA A 165 -10.87 -18.29 2.76
CA ALA A 165 -10.70 -17.57 1.50
C ALA A 165 -10.33 -18.52 0.35
N LEU A 166 -9.38 -19.45 0.57
CA LEU A 166 -9.00 -20.47 -0.41
C LEU A 166 -10.17 -21.41 -0.73
N THR A 167 -10.96 -21.82 0.26
CA THR A 167 -12.18 -22.63 0.04
C THR A 167 -13.24 -21.87 -0.75
N ILE A 168 -13.36 -20.56 -0.55
CA ILE A 168 -14.30 -19.72 -1.31
C ILE A 168 -13.84 -19.56 -2.75
N GLU A 169 -12.55 -19.36 -2.99
CA GLU A 169 -12.00 -19.36 -4.35
C GLU A 169 -12.19 -20.74 -5.02
N LEU A 170 -12.00 -21.84 -4.28
CA LEU A 170 -12.31 -23.18 -4.76
C LEU A 170 -13.78 -23.30 -5.21
N LYS A 171 -14.72 -22.77 -4.40
CA LYS A 171 -16.15 -22.72 -4.74
C LYS A 171 -16.42 -21.88 -6.00
N ARG A 172 -15.79 -20.70 -6.13
CA ARG A 172 -15.93 -19.84 -7.31
C ARG A 172 -15.44 -20.52 -8.59
N ILE A 173 -14.30 -21.20 -8.53
CA ILE A 173 -13.75 -21.94 -9.67
C ILE A 173 -14.66 -23.09 -10.07
N LYS A 174 -15.22 -23.82 -9.09
CA LYS A 174 -16.23 -24.86 -9.32
C LYS A 174 -17.48 -24.34 -10.02
N GLU A 175 -18.01 -23.20 -9.57
CA GLU A 175 -19.16 -22.54 -10.20
C GLU A 175 -18.85 -22.08 -11.65
N ASN A 176 -17.62 -21.62 -11.89
CA ASN A 176 -17.15 -21.15 -13.20
C ASN A 176 -16.63 -22.26 -14.14
N LYS A 177 -16.67 -23.53 -13.71
CA LYS A 177 -16.23 -24.70 -14.50
C LYS A 177 -16.86 -24.76 -15.88
N LYS A 178 -18.10 -24.30 -16.03
CA LYS A 178 -18.85 -24.31 -17.30
C LYS A 178 -18.33 -23.30 -18.32
N CYS A 179 -17.67 -22.23 -17.88
CA CYS A 179 -17.23 -21.13 -18.74
C CYS A 179 -15.72 -21.15 -19.03
N SER A 180 -14.98 -22.09 -18.44
CA SER A 180 -13.51 -22.19 -18.52
C SER A 180 -13.09 -23.46 -19.27
N SER A 181 -11.90 -23.45 -19.88
CA SER A 181 -11.35 -24.69 -20.44
C SER A 181 -11.07 -25.69 -19.32
N ALA A 182 -11.25 -26.99 -19.59
CA ALA A 182 -10.99 -28.04 -18.59
C ALA A 182 -9.55 -27.99 -18.06
N HIS A 183 -8.60 -27.60 -18.91
CA HIS A 183 -7.19 -27.45 -18.53
C HIS A 183 -6.98 -26.32 -17.53
N ILE A 184 -7.52 -25.13 -17.80
CA ILE A 184 -7.41 -23.95 -16.93
C ILE A 184 -8.11 -24.20 -15.59
N TYR A 185 -9.28 -24.82 -15.63
CA TYR A 185 -10.00 -25.21 -14.42
C TYR A 185 -9.17 -26.17 -13.54
N ASN A 186 -8.63 -27.24 -14.14
CA ASN A 186 -7.87 -28.23 -13.38
C ASN A 186 -6.59 -27.63 -12.78
N GLU A 187 -5.88 -26.79 -13.54
CA GLU A 187 -4.66 -26.12 -13.08
C GLU A 187 -4.92 -25.19 -11.88
N LEU A 188 -5.95 -24.34 -11.96
CA LEU A 188 -6.29 -23.44 -10.87
C LEU A 188 -6.79 -24.22 -9.64
N ASN A 189 -7.59 -25.26 -9.86
CA ASN A 189 -8.09 -26.13 -8.80
C ASN A 189 -6.96 -26.84 -8.05
N ASP A 190 -6.00 -27.41 -8.77
CA ASP A 190 -4.83 -28.07 -8.19
C ASP A 190 -3.94 -27.09 -7.40
N ASN A 191 -3.79 -25.86 -7.89
CA ASN A 191 -3.05 -24.80 -7.19
C ASN A 191 -3.71 -24.42 -5.87
N ILE A 192 -5.03 -24.17 -5.87
CA ILE A 192 -5.75 -23.85 -4.62
C ILE A 192 -5.70 -25.03 -3.65
N LEU A 193 -5.91 -26.26 -4.11
CA LEU A 193 -5.80 -27.45 -3.25
C LEU A 193 -4.40 -27.62 -2.67
N LYS A 194 -3.36 -27.26 -3.42
CA LYS A 194 -1.98 -27.24 -2.92
C LYS A 194 -1.80 -26.18 -1.83
N GLU A 195 -2.30 -24.96 -2.02
CA GLU A 195 -2.23 -23.91 -1.00
C GLU A 195 -3.02 -24.26 0.27
N ILE A 196 -4.20 -24.88 0.13
CA ILE A 196 -4.97 -25.41 1.27
C ILE A 196 -4.15 -26.47 2.02
N ARG A 197 -3.52 -27.41 1.30
CA ARG A 197 -2.64 -28.44 1.89
C ARG A 197 -1.48 -27.81 2.65
N GLU A 198 -0.87 -26.76 2.12
CA GLU A 198 0.21 -26.03 2.78
C GLU A 198 -0.32 -25.34 4.05
N ALA A 199 -1.42 -24.58 3.95
CA ALA A 199 -2.04 -23.86 5.06
C ALA A 199 -2.43 -24.78 6.23
N VAL A 200 -3.00 -25.96 5.95
CA VAL A 200 -3.35 -26.92 7.01
C VAL A 200 -2.11 -27.59 7.62
N ASN A 201 -1.02 -27.76 6.88
CA ASN A 201 0.18 -28.46 7.36
C ASN A 201 1.16 -27.55 8.11
N ILE A 202 0.94 -26.23 8.12
CA ILE A 202 1.71 -25.31 8.96
C ILE A 202 1.57 -25.72 10.43
N ASP A 203 2.70 -26.04 11.05
CA ASP A 203 2.77 -26.43 12.45
C ASP A 203 2.69 -25.17 13.33
N SER A 204 1.54 -24.98 13.98
CA SER A 204 1.32 -23.88 14.91
C SER A 204 2.17 -24.00 16.18
N SER A 205 2.91 -25.11 16.37
CA SER A 205 3.81 -25.32 17.50
C SER A 205 5.24 -24.80 17.28
N GLU A 206 5.69 -24.60 16.04
CA GLU A 206 7.05 -24.13 15.73
C GLU A 206 7.25 -22.61 15.83
N MET A 207 6.17 -21.83 16.04
CA MET A 207 6.24 -20.41 16.44
C MET A 207 6.53 -20.21 17.95
N ASN A 208 7.06 -21.26 18.58
CA ASN A 208 7.87 -21.41 19.79
C ASN A 208 7.67 -20.50 21.04
N ASN A 209 7.13 -21.16 22.07
CA ASN A 209 7.57 -21.23 23.47
C ASN A 209 7.45 -20.04 24.44
N ASN A 210 7.05 -18.84 24.03
CA ASN A 210 6.80 -17.73 24.97
C ASN A 210 5.37 -17.12 24.93
N LEU A 211 4.50 -17.60 24.05
CA LEU A 211 3.12 -17.13 23.93
C LEU A 211 2.11 -18.04 24.67
N PRO A 212 1.00 -17.48 25.19
CA PRO A 212 -0.01 -18.24 25.94
C PRO A 212 -0.68 -19.32 25.08
N LYS A 213 -0.81 -20.52 25.64
CA LYS A 213 -1.73 -21.55 25.15
C LYS A 213 -3.18 -21.09 25.39
N TYR A 214 -3.80 -20.37 24.44
CA TYR A 214 -5.24 -20.06 24.50
C TYR A 214 -6.11 -21.06 23.74
N ARG A 215 -7.38 -21.15 24.15
CA ARG A 215 -8.37 -22.16 23.79
C ARG A 215 -9.08 -21.93 22.44
N ASP A 216 -8.97 -20.75 21.81
CA ASP A 216 -9.46 -20.53 20.43
C ASP A 216 -8.71 -21.41 19.41
N VAL A 217 -7.48 -21.83 19.77
CA VAL A 217 -6.71 -22.86 19.09
C VAL A 217 -7.46 -24.21 19.02
N LYS A 218 -8.42 -24.50 19.91
CA LYS A 218 -9.15 -25.77 19.94
C LYS A 218 -10.29 -25.85 18.91
N LYS A 219 -11.02 -24.74 18.67
CA LYS A 219 -12.00 -24.65 17.57
C LYS A 219 -11.29 -24.51 16.21
N TYR A 220 -10.19 -23.76 16.18
CA TYR A 220 -9.24 -23.67 15.07
C TYR A 220 -8.70 -25.05 14.63
N ASN A 221 -8.20 -25.83 15.59
CA ASN A 221 -7.70 -27.18 15.32
C ASN A 221 -8.83 -28.08 14.80
N ASN A 222 -10.08 -27.87 15.19
CA ASN A 222 -11.19 -28.67 14.70
C ASN A 222 -11.42 -28.52 13.18
N LEU A 223 -11.59 -27.30 12.64
CA LEU A 223 -11.72 -27.10 11.19
C LEU A 223 -10.47 -27.59 10.44
N LYS A 224 -9.29 -27.27 10.97
CA LYS A 224 -8.00 -27.73 10.42
C LYS A 224 -7.91 -29.25 10.36
N ASP A 225 -8.31 -29.95 11.41
CA ASP A 225 -8.28 -31.42 11.50
C ASP A 225 -9.36 -32.06 10.61
N ARG A 226 -10.54 -31.43 10.52
CA ARG A 226 -11.63 -31.82 9.61
C ARG A 226 -11.18 -31.75 8.14
N ILE A 227 -10.61 -30.63 7.71
CA ILE A 227 -10.08 -30.46 6.35
C ILE A 227 -8.87 -31.38 6.09
N LYS A 228 -7.97 -31.56 7.06
CA LYS A 228 -6.87 -32.54 6.96
C LYS A 228 -7.36 -33.96 6.73
N LYS A 229 -8.50 -34.33 7.32
CA LYS A 229 -9.11 -35.64 7.14
C LYS A 229 -9.66 -35.80 5.73
N VAL A 230 -10.41 -34.82 5.25
CA VAL A 230 -10.92 -34.78 3.86
C VAL A 230 -9.78 -34.95 2.85
N LEU A 231 -8.68 -34.20 3.04
CA LEU A 231 -7.50 -34.24 2.17
C LEU A 231 -6.77 -35.60 2.13
N LYS A 232 -7.02 -36.51 3.09
CA LYS A 232 -6.37 -37.83 3.16
C LYS A 232 -7.23 -38.99 2.64
N GLU A 233 -8.55 -38.86 2.64
CA GLU A 233 -9.46 -40.01 2.57
C GLU A 233 -10.39 -40.04 1.33
N HIS A 234 -10.50 -38.96 0.52
CA HIS A 234 -11.65 -38.79 -0.39
C HIS A 234 -11.34 -38.48 -1.88
N GLU A 235 -12.21 -38.95 -2.79
CA GLU A 235 -12.16 -38.72 -4.26
C GLU A 235 -12.75 -37.36 -4.68
N ASN A 236 -13.66 -36.75 -3.90
CA ASN A 236 -14.34 -35.49 -4.23
C ASN A 236 -13.98 -34.36 -3.24
N LEU A 237 -12.69 -34.01 -3.23
CA LEU A 237 -12.08 -33.10 -2.27
C LEU A 237 -12.75 -31.71 -2.22
N GLU A 238 -13.13 -31.15 -3.38
CA GLU A 238 -13.66 -29.79 -3.46
C GLU A 238 -14.97 -29.63 -2.69
N GLU A 239 -15.90 -30.57 -2.87
CA GLU A 239 -17.27 -30.49 -2.34
C GLU A 239 -17.28 -30.69 -0.83
N GLU A 240 -16.46 -31.61 -0.34
CA GLU A 240 -16.33 -31.89 1.08
C GLU A 240 -15.62 -30.74 1.82
N ILE A 241 -14.55 -30.14 1.25
CA ILE A 241 -13.88 -28.98 1.86
C ILE A 241 -14.84 -27.78 1.99
N ILE A 242 -15.65 -27.53 0.95
CA ILE A 242 -16.68 -26.47 0.96
C ILE A 242 -17.70 -26.74 2.07
N GLN A 243 -18.22 -27.97 2.14
CA GLN A 243 -19.22 -28.34 3.15
C GLN A 243 -18.69 -28.19 4.58
N GLU A 244 -17.50 -28.70 4.86
CA GLU A 244 -16.86 -28.59 6.18
C GLU A 244 -16.66 -27.13 6.60
N THR A 245 -16.35 -26.26 5.64
CA THR A 245 -16.20 -24.82 5.87
C THR A 245 -17.54 -24.14 6.13
N GLU A 246 -18.60 -24.49 5.38
CA GLU A 246 -19.95 -23.97 5.61
C GLU A 246 -20.52 -24.39 6.97
N GLU A 247 -20.31 -25.66 7.36
CA GLU A 247 -20.68 -26.16 8.69
C GLU A 247 -19.93 -25.42 9.80
N TYR A 248 -18.63 -25.19 9.63
CA TYR A 248 -17.85 -24.40 10.57
C TYR A 248 -18.40 -22.98 10.75
N LEU A 249 -18.73 -22.27 9.67
CA LEU A 249 -19.30 -20.92 9.75
C LEU A 249 -20.63 -20.91 10.53
N ILE A 250 -21.46 -21.95 10.37
CA ILE A 250 -22.70 -22.09 11.14
C ILE A 250 -22.39 -22.32 12.63
N GLU A 251 -21.47 -23.23 12.95
CA GLU A 251 -21.05 -23.54 14.32
C GLU A 251 -20.37 -22.36 15.03
N SER A 252 -19.64 -21.52 14.28
CA SER A 252 -18.97 -20.32 14.80
C SER A 252 -19.89 -19.09 14.89
N ASN A 253 -21.15 -19.20 14.44
CA ASN A 253 -22.09 -18.07 14.28
C ASN A 253 -21.55 -16.98 13.34
N GLU A 254 -20.72 -17.35 12.39
CA GLU A 254 -20.18 -16.45 11.38
C GLU A 254 -20.91 -16.60 10.04
N THR A 255 -20.66 -15.64 9.18
CA THR A 255 -21.10 -15.66 7.79
C THR A 255 -20.09 -14.94 6.93
N LEU A 256 -20.16 -15.14 5.62
CA LEU A 256 -19.30 -14.42 4.70
C LEU A 256 -19.61 -12.94 4.78
N CYS A 257 -18.56 -12.11 4.82
CA CYS A 257 -18.70 -10.68 4.76
C CYS A 257 -19.52 -10.29 3.52
N PRO A 258 -20.60 -9.51 3.67
CA PRO A 258 -21.50 -9.22 2.56
C PRO A 258 -20.85 -8.32 1.50
N LEU A 259 -19.80 -7.56 1.86
CA LEU A 259 -19.04 -6.72 0.92
C LEU A 259 -18.06 -7.56 0.08
N CYS A 260 -17.09 -8.21 0.72
CA CYS A 260 -16.03 -8.93 0.00
C CYS A 260 -16.38 -10.39 -0.34
N LYS A 261 -17.50 -10.90 0.17
CA LYS A 261 -17.97 -12.28 -0.04
C LYS A 261 -16.90 -13.31 0.33
N GLY A 262 -16.17 -13.03 1.41
CA GLY A 262 -15.14 -13.90 1.96
C GLY A 262 -13.75 -13.83 1.35
N SER A 263 -13.49 -12.95 0.38
CA SER A 263 -12.12 -12.74 -0.10
C SER A 263 -11.22 -12.00 0.89
N GLY A 264 -11.81 -11.33 1.90
CA GLY A 264 -11.07 -10.43 2.78
C GLY A 264 -10.68 -9.10 2.12
N THR A 265 -10.96 -8.92 0.83
CA THR A 265 -10.53 -7.76 0.04
C THR A 265 -11.69 -7.05 -0.66
N HIS A 266 -11.65 -5.73 -0.73
CA HIS A 266 -12.57 -4.88 -1.48
C HIS A 266 -11.75 -3.91 -2.33
N ASN A 267 -11.98 -3.86 -3.64
CA ASN A 267 -11.20 -3.05 -4.60
C ASN A 267 -9.68 -3.22 -4.46
N SER A 268 -9.20 -4.46 -4.30
CA SER A 268 -7.78 -4.82 -4.10
C SER A 268 -7.15 -4.34 -2.79
N TRP A 269 -7.94 -3.74 -1.90
CA TRP A 269 -7.51 -3.34 -0.55
C TRP A 269 -8.12 -4.25 0.51
N GLU A 270 -7.62 -4.18 1.74
CA GLU A 270 -8.23 -4.83 2.89
C GLU A 270 -9.71 -4.41 2.99
N CYS A 271 -10.63 -5.38 3.01
CA CYS A 271 -12.05 -5.09 3.05
C CYS A 271 -12.39 -4.31 4.33
N PRO A 272 -13.02 -3.12 4.26
CA PRO A 272 -13.25 -2.27 5.43
C PRO A 272 -14.26 -2.86 6.42
N ILE A 273 -15.20 -3.68 5.93
CA ILE A 273 -16.26 -4.30 6.75
C ILE A 273 -15.68 -5.44 7.62
N CYS A 274 -14.96 -6.38 7.02
CA CYS A 274 -14.39 -7.53 7.74
C CYS A 274 -12.93 -7.36 8.11
N ARG A 275 -12.27 -6.29 7.67
CA ARG A 275 -10.86 -5.97 7.97
C ARG A 275 -9.90 -7.09 7.60
N GLY A 276 -10.04 -7.59 6.37
CA GLY A 276 -9.18 -8.68 5.85
C GLY A 276 -9.65 -10.09 6.18
N VAL A 277 -10.56 -10.25 7.15
CA VAL A 277 -10.95 -11.57 7.69
C VAL A 277 -11.75 -12.39 6.68
N GLY A 278 -12.61 -11.73 5.90
CA GLY A 278 -13.52 -12.40 4.96
C GLY A 278 -14.85 -12.84 5.59
N THR A 279 -14.92 -13.05 6.91
CA THR A 279 -16.16 -13.35 7.64
C THR A 279 -16.58 -12.20 8.54
N VAL A 280 -17.85 -12.22 8.96
CA VAL A 280 -18.41 -11.36 10.01
C VAL A 280 -19.34 -12.19 10.90
N ASP A 281 -19.57 -11.76 12.14
CA ASP A 281 -20.60 -12.37 12.98
C ASP A 281 -21.98 -12.22 12.33
N ARG A 282 -22.78 -13.29 12.35
CA ARG A 282 -24.10 -13.32 11.72
C ARG A 282 -25.06 -12.28 12.32
N GLY A 283 -24.93 -11.98 13.62
CA GLY A 283 -25.74 -10.96 14.30
C GLY A 283 -25.33 -9.53 13.98
N ALA A 284 -24.12 -9.30 13.46
CA ALA A 284 -23.67 -7.98 13.04
C ALA A 284 -24.21 -7.55 11.66
N LEU A 285 -24.85 -8.47 10.91
CA LEU A 285 -25.31 -8.19 9.54
C LEU A 285 -26.33 -7.05 9.46
N GLU A 286 -27.21 -6.91 10.44
CA GLU A 286 -28.26 -5.89 10.43
C GLU A 286 -27.71 -4.47 10.62
N ASP A 287 -26.54 -4.35 11.26
CA ASP A 287 -25.87 -3.07 11.54
C ASP A 287 -24.89 -2.66 10.43
N ILE A 288 -24.60 -3.53 9.46
CA ILE A 288 -23.67 -3.24 8.37
C ILE A 288 -24.41 -2.45 7.28
N ASP A 289 -24.09 -1.16 7.20
CA ASP A 289 -24.47 -0.33 6.06
C ASP A 289 -23.45 -0.50 4.91
N LEU A 290 -23.94 -0.87 3.73
CA LEU A 290 -23.14 -1.05 2.52
C LEU A 290 -23.37 0.06 1.49
N SER A 291 -24.22 1.04 1.79
CA SER A 291 -24.55 2.12 0.86
C SER A 291 -23.31 2.87 0.39
N ASP A 292 -22.36 3.15 1.31
CA ASP A 292 -21.09 3.81 1.03
C ASP A 292 -20.17 3.03 0.07
N TYR A 293 -20.28 1.70 0.01
CA TYR A 293 -19.40 0.85 -0.80
C TYR A 293 -20.02 0.44 -2.14
N LYS A 294 -21.21 0.96 -2.44
CA LYS A 294 -21.86 0.75 -3.72
C LYS A 294 -20.98 1.34 -4.83
N GLN A 295 -20.70 0.54 -5.86
CA GLN A 295 -19.91 0.99 -7.01
C GLN A 295 -20.73 1.96 -7.86
N GLU A 296 -20.18 3.15 -8.08
CA GLU A 296 -20.73 4.17 -8.97
C GLU A 296 -19.71 4.56 -10.04
N GLU A 297 -20.19 5.05 -11.19
CA GLU A 297 -19.29 5.46 -12.27
C GLU A 297 -18.34 6.56 -11.79
N CYS A 298 -17.05 6.38 -12.05
CA CYS A 298 -16.05 7.38 -11.69
C CYS A 298 -16.38 8.72 -12.37
N PRO A 299 -16.48 9.83 -11.63
CA PRO A 299 -16.96 11.09 -12.18
C PRO A 299 -15.99 11.73 -13.18
N LEU A 300 -14.70 11.39 -13.11
CA LEU A 300 -13.68 11.85 -14.06
C LEU A 300 -13.76 11.10 -15.40
N CYS A 301 -13.59 9.78 -15.39
CA CYS A 301 -13.52 8.98 -16.61
C CYS A 301 -14.88 8.47 -17.13
N LYS A 302 -15.95 8.61 -16.34
CA LYS A 302 -17.32 8.18 -16.67
C LYS A 302 -17.39 6.71 -17.09
N GLY A 303 -16.83 5.83 -16.25
CA GLY A 303 -16.81 4.39 -16.50
C GLY A 303 -15.72 3.90 -17.45
N LYS A 304 -14.98 4.78 -18.14
CA LYS A 304 -13.99 4.36 -19.15
C LYS A 304 -12.70 3.78 -18.56
N GLY A 305 -12.42 4.03 -17.28
CA GLY A 305 -11.14 3.68 -16.64
C GLY A 305 -9.94 4.51 -17.12
N THR A 306 -10.13 5.42 -18.07
CA THR A 306 -9.05 6.21 -18.68
C THR A 306 -9.37 7.70 -18.67
N HIS A 307 -8.35 8.53 -18.45
CA HIS A 307 -8.39 10.00 -18.53
C HIS A 307 -7.21 10.48 -19.37
N ASN A 308 -7.45 11.31 -20.38
CA ASN A 308 -6.41 11.78 -21.32
C ASN A 308 -5.55 10.67 -21.95
N ASN A 309 -6.17 9.52 -22.28
CA ASN A 309 -5.51 8.31 -22.80
C ASN A 309 -4.56 7.60 -21.82
N TRP A 310 -4.50 8.06 -20.57
CA TRP A 310 -3.79 7.40 -19.49
C TRP A 310 -4.78 6.69 -18.57
N GLU A 311 -4.26 5.84 -17.70
CA GLU A 311 -5.04 5.28 -16.60
C GLU A 311 -5.65 6.41 -15.78
N CYS A 312 -6.95 6.30 -15.49
CA CYS A 312 -7.65 7.34 -14.74
C CYS A 312 -7.08 7.44 -13.33
N PRO A 313 -6.59 8.61 -12.88
CA PRO A 313 -5.92 8.74 -11.58
C PRO A 313 -6.87 8.59 -10.39
N ILE A 314 -8.18 8.82 -10.59
CA ILE A 314 -9.19 8.70 -9.54
C ILE A 314 -9.59 7.24 -9.29
N CYS A 315 -9.79 6.45 -10.34
CA CYS A 315 -10.27 5.07 -10.22
C CYS A 315 -9.24 4.00 -10.61
N ILE A 316 -8.02 4.41 -10.98
CA ILE A 316 -6.87 3.53 -11.26
C ILE A 316 -7.27 2.46 -12.30
N GLY A 317 -7.88 2.89 -13.40
CA GLY A 317 -8.27 1.97 -14.48
C GLY A 317 -9.61 1.25 -14.30
N VAL A 318 -10.17 1.20 -13.08
CA VAL A 318 -11.36 0.38 -12.77
C VAL A 318 -12.63 0.91 -13.43
N GLY A 319 -12.76 2.23 -13.55
CA GLY A 319 -13.94 2.89 -14.10
C GLY A 319 -15.04 3.21 -13.08
N THR A 320 -14.99 2.64 -11.89
CA THR A 320 -15.93 2.91 -10.78
C THR A 320 -15.21 3.33 -9.51
N VAL A 321 -15.96 3.94 -8.59
CA VAL A 321 -15.52 4.29 -7.22
C VAL A 321 -16.62 3.93 -6.22
N ASP A 322 -16.26 3.82 -4.94
CA ASP A 322 -17.21 3.65 -3.85
C ASP A 322 -18.09 4.92 -3.70
N HIS A 323 -19.40 4.76 -3.49
CA HIS A 323 -20.34 5.88 -3.33
C HIS A 323 -19.88 6.90 -2.27
N GLY A 324 -19.41 6.43 -1.11
CA GLY A 324 -18.93 7.29 -0.03
C GLY A 324 -17.66 8.08 -0.39
N ALA A 325 -16.90 7.64 -1.40
CA ALA A 325 -15.72 8.38 -1.87
C ALA A 325 -16.10 9.55 -2.81
N LEU A 326 -17.34 9.62 -3.31
CA LEU A 326 -17.75 10.64 -4.28
C LEU A 326 -17.67 12.06 -3.72
N GLU A 327 -17.95 12.25 -2.43
CA GLU A 327 -17.92 13.57 -1.78
C GLU A 327 -16.50 14.12 -1.61
N ASP A 328 -15.51 13.23 -1.51
CA ASP A 328 -14.10 13.58 -1.28
C ASP A 328 -13.31 13.79 -2.58
N ILE A 329 -13.88 13.44 -3.74
CA ILE A 329 -13.21 13.58 -5.04
C ILE A 329 -13.27 15.04 -5.50
N ASP A 330 -12.13 15.73 -5.41
CA ASP A 330 -11.93 17.02 -6.06
C ASP A 330 -11.52 16.82 -7.54
N LEU A 331 -12.28 17.42 -8.45
CA LEU A 331 -12.04 17.38 -9.89
C LEU A 331 -11.46 18.70 -10.44
N SER A 332 -11.21 19.68 -9.57
CA SER A 332 -10.75 21.01 -9.96
C SER A 332 -9.43 20.95 -10.75
N ASP A 333 -8.50 20.08 -10.33
CA ASP A 333 -7.21 19.85 -10.98
C ASP A 333 -7.31 19.18 -12.35
N TYR A 334 -8.38 18.42 -12.62
CA TYR A 334 -8.55 17.68 -13.88
C TYR A 334 -9.40 18.43 -14.91
N ARG A 335 -9.77 19.68 -14.62
CA ARG A 335 -10.42 20.56 -15.57
C ARG A 335 -9.50 20.77 -16.78
N GLN A 336 -10.02 20.53 -17.98
CA GLN A 336 -9.26 20.76 -19.21
C GLN A 336 -9.10 22.26 -19.48
N GLU A 337 -7.85 22.70 -19.65
CA GLU A 337 -7.50 24.07 -20.01
C GLU A 337 -6.61 24.09 -21.26
N GLU A 338 -6.60 25.20 -21.99
CA GLU A 338 -5.77 25.33 -23.18
C GLU A 338 -4.29 25.19 -22.82
N CYS A 339 -3.57 24.35 -23.57
CA CYS A 339 -2.13 24.19 -23.38
C CYS A 339 -1.40 25.52 -23.58
N LEU A 340 -0.59 25.94 -22.61
CA LEU A 340 0.09 27.25 -22.62
C LEU A 340 1.09 27.40 -23.77
N LEU A 341 1.70 26.30 -24.22
CA LEU A 341 2.68 26.31 -25.30
C LEU A 341 2.01 26.44 -26.68
N CYS A 342 1.11 25.51 -27.02
CA CYS A 342 0.49 25.49 -28.35
C CYS A 342 -0.80 26.33 -28.46
N LYS A 343 -1.34 26.82 -27.34
CA LYS A 343 -2.59 27.61 -27.26
C LYS A 343 -3.76 26.92 -27.96
N GLY A 344 -4.01 25.66 -27.59
CA GLY A 344 -5.10 24.86 -28.17
C GLY A 344 -4.81 24.21 -29.52
N LYS A 345 -3.69 24.53 -30.18
CA LYS A 345 -3.41 24.03 -31.55
C LYS A 345 -2.99 22.57 -31.62
N GLY A 346 -2.58 21.97 -30.51
CA GLY A 346 -1.99 20.62 -30.46
C GLY A 346 -0.59 20.52 -31.10
N THR A 347 -0.06 21.62 -31.66
CA THR A 347 1.22 21.63 -32.39
C THR A 347 2.13 22.77 -31.94
N HIS A 348 3.43 22.49 -31.87
CA HIS A 348 4.51 23.45 -31.56
C HIS A 348 5.64 23.26 -32.59
N ASN A 349 6.09 24.33 -33.25
CA ASN A 349 7.11 24.27 -34.30
C ASN A 349 6.84 23.25 -35.43
N ASN A 350 5.57 23.09 -35.83
CA ASN A 350 5.08 22.08 -36.79
C ASN A 350 5.22 20.62 -36.33
N TRP A 351 5.58 20.39 -35.08
CA TRP A 351 5.57 19.08 -34.43
C TRP A 351 4.36 18.95 -33.53
N GLU A 352 4.05 17.72 -33.16
CA GLU A 352 3.14 17.45 -32.06
C GLU A 352 3.63 18.19 -30.82
N CYS A 353 2.74 18.93 -30.16
CA CYS A 353 3.10 19.72 -29.00
C CYS A 353 3.56 18.77 -27.88
N PRO A 354 4.80 18.92 -27.35
CA PRO A 354 5.36 17.97 -26.39
C PRO A 354 4.65 17.99 -25.03
N ILE A 355 3.99 19.10 -24.69
CA ILE A 355 3.28 19.27 -23.42
C ILE A 355 1.91 18.60 -23.43
N CYS A 356 1.15 18.76 -24.53
CA CYS A 356 -0.22 18.24 -24.60
C CYS A 356 -0.37 17.04 -25.55
N ILE A 357 0.71 16.56 -26.15
CA ILE A 357 0.76 15.35 -26.99
C ILE A 357 -0.33 15.41 -28.08
N GLY A 358 -0.37 16.53 -28.80
CA GLY A 358 -1.35 16.72 -29.89
C GLY A 358 -2.77 17.13 -29.48
N VAL A 359 -3.16 16.97 -28.21
CA VAL A 359 -4.55 17.16 -27.75
C VAL A 359 -4.98 18.64 -27.76
N GLY A 360 -4.05 19.55 -27.46
CA GLY A 360 -4.28 21.00 -27.38
C GLY A 360 -4.77 21.48 -26.00
N THR A 361 -5.13 20.57 -25.11
CA THR A 361 -5.53 20.87 -23.72
C THR A 361 -4.71 20.05 -22.73
N VAL A 362 -4.64 20.52 -21.49
CA VAL A 362 -3.99 19.85 -20.35
C VAL A 362 -4.86 19.98 -19.11
N ASP A 363 -4.63 19.12 -18.12
CA ASP A 363 -5.26 19.22 -16.80
C ASP A 363 -4.81 20.52 -16.11
N HIS A 364 -5.74 21.22 -15.45
CA HIS A 364 -5.47 22.47 -14.73
C HIS A 364 -4.31 22.32 -13.73
N GLY A 365 -4.27 21.24 -12.95
CA GLY A 365 -3.20 20.96 -11.99
C GLY A 365 -1.83 20.80 -12.64
N ALA A 366 -1.78 20.35 -13.90
CA ALA A 366 -0.52 20.22 -14.65
C ALA A 366 0.04 21.58 -15.12
N LEU A 367 -0.75 22.66 -15.08
CA LEU A 367 -0.30 23.98 -15.52
C LEU A 367 0.76 24.60 -14.62
N GLU A 368 0.70 24.32 -13.32
CA GLU A 368 1.66 24.87 -12.35
C GLU A 368 3.08 24.31 -12.54
N ASP A 369 3.17 23.09 -13.06
CA ASP A 369 4.44 22.36 -13.25
C ASP A 369 5.07 22.61 -14.63
N ILE A 370 4.37 23.28 -15.55
CA ILE A 370 4.88 23.54 -16.89
C ILE A 370 5.89 24.70 -16.86
N ASP A 371 7.18 24.36 -16.98
CA ASP A 371 8.21 25.32 -17.33
C ASP A 371 8.26 25.53 -18.84
N LEU A 372 7.96 26.76 -19.29
CA LEU A 372 8.04 27.16 -20.70
C LEU A 372 9.42 27.70 -21.09
N SER A 373 10.35 27.83 -20.15
CA SER A 373 11.66 28.44 -20.39
C SER A 373 12.48 27.66 -21.44
N ASP A 374 12.36 26.33 -21.45
CA ASP A 374 13.00 25.43 -22.40
C ASP A 374 12.44 25.54 -23.82
N TYR A 375 11.16 25.89 -23.97
CA TYR A 375 10.50 26.02 -25.27
C TYR A 375 10.62 27.42 -25.90
N LYS A 376 11.37 28.31 -25.25
CA LYS A 376 11.65 29.63 -25.79
C LYS A 376 12.45 29.49 -27.09
N GLN A 377 11.97 30.14 -28.15
CA GLN A 377 12.63 30.12 -29.45
C GLN A 377 13.92 30.94 -29.43
N GLU A 378 15.02 30.29 -29.83
CA GLU A 378 16.32 30.94 -30.04
C GLU A 378 16.80 30.69 -31.47
N GLU A 379 17.66 31.56 -31.99
CA GLU A 379 18.18 31.42 -33.36
C GLU A 379 18.94 30.09 -33.49
N CYS A 380 18.64 29.34 -34.55
CA CYS A 380 19.33 28.07 -34.80
C CYS A 380 20.83 28.32 -34.98
N PRO A 381 21.71 27.65 -34.21
CA PRO A 381 23.14 27.95 -34.21
C PRO A 381 23.84 27.56 -35.52
N LEU A 382 23.27 26.61 -36.28
CA LEU A 382 23.80 26.18 -37.58
C LEU A 382 23.46 27.16 -38.70
N CYS A 383 22.17 27.45 -38.91
CA CYS A 383 21.73 28.30 -40.03
C CYS A 383 21.64 29.80 -39.67
N LYS A 384 21.76 30.16 -38.39
CA LYS A 384 21.67 31.54 -37.88
C LYS A 384 20.39 32.24 -38.33
N GLY A 385 19.24 31.60 -38.10
CA GLY A 385 17.93 32.15 -38.47
C GLY A 385 17.53 31.97 -39.93
N LYS A 386 18.41 31.50 -40.82
CA LYS A 386 18.11 31.42 -42.27
C LYS A 386 17.19 30.27 -42.67
N GLY A 387 16.99 29.28 -41.79
CA GLY A 387 16.27 28.04 -42.11
C GLY A 387 16.99 27.13 -43.11
N THR A 388 18.16 27.52 -43.63
CA THR A 388 18.88 26.79 -44.67
C THR A 388 20.36 26.59 -44.32
N HIS A 389 20.91 25.41 -44.65
CA HIS A 389 22.32 25.03 -44.52
C HIS A 389 22.78 24.39 -45.82
N ASN A 390 23.88 24.87 -46.42
CA ASN A 390 24.39 24.39 -47.72
C ASN A 390 23.35 24.39 -48.87
N ASN A 391 22.46 25.39 -48.93
CA ASN A 391 21.33 25.50 -49.87
C ASN A 391 20.21 24.45 -49.69
N TRP A 392 20.26 23.65 -48.63
CA TRP A 392 19.21 22.74 -48.25
C TRP A 392 18.48 23.25 -47.01
N GLU A 393 17.32 22.67 -46.75
CA GLU A 393 16.63 22.84 -45.48
C GLU A 393 17.59 22.50 -44.34
N CYS A 394 17.70 23.40 -43.36
CA CYS A 394 18.63 23.21 -42.26
C CYS A 394 18.24 21.95 -41.46
N PRO A 395 19.12 20.97 -41.27
CA PRO A 395 18.75 19.69 -40.64
C PRO A 395 18.38 19.83 -39.16
N ILE A 396 18.94 20.82 -38.47
CA ILE A 396 18.68 21.08 -37.05
C ILE A 396 17.31 21.74 -36.83
N CYS A 397 16.99 22.80 -37.57
CA CYS A 397 15.73 23.55 -37.37
C CYS A 397 14.65 23.26 -38.41
N ARG A 398 14.92 22.40 -39.39
CA ARG A 398 14.00 21.97 -40.46
C ARG A 398 13.27 23.14 -41.12
N GLY A 399 14.05 24.11 -41.59
CA GLY A 399 13.51 25.29 -42.29
C GLY A 399 12.96 26.39 -41.40
N VAL A 400 12.73 26.16 -40.11
CA VAL A 400 12.09 27.13 -39.21
C VAL A 400 12.99 28.33 -38.90
N GLY A 401 14.31 28.10 -38.80
CA GLY A 401 15.30 29.12 -38.46
C GLY A 401 15.53 29.30 -36.96
N THR A 402 14.64 28.78 -36.11
CA THR A 402 14.76 28.76 -34.64
C THR A 402 14.72 27.34 -34.10
N VAL A 403 15.21 27.17 -32.87
CA VAL A 403 15.10 25.94 -32.08
C VAL A 403 14.66 26.27 -30.66
N ASP A 404 14.09 25.29 -29.97
CA ASP A 404 13.79 25.40 -28.54
C ASP A 404 15.10 25.55 -27.76
N ARG A 405 15.14 26.47 -26.79
CA ARG A 405 16.30 26.71 -25.92
C ARG A 405 16.82 25.42 -25.30
N GLY A 406 15.95 24.56 -24.76
CA GLY A 406 16.33 23.31 -24.10
C GLY A 406 17.06 22.35 -25.05
N ALA A 407 16.78 22.44 -26.36
CA ALA A 407 17.45 21.63 -27.38
C ALA A 407 18.86 22.14 -27.74
N LEU A 408 19.25 23.35 -27.32
CA LEU A 408 20.56 23.91 -27.68
C LEU A 408 21.74 23.15 -27.09
N GLU A 409 21.58 22.59 -25.88
CA GLU A 409 22.65 21.86 -25.20
C GLU A 409 22.96 20.51 -25.88
N ASP A 410 21.97 19.91 -26.53
CA ASP A 410 22.09 18.62 -27.22
C ASP A 410 22.55 18.74 -28.68
N ILE A 411 22.63 19.97 -29.21
CA ILE A 411 23.06 20.20 -30.60
C ILE A 411 24.59 20.12 -30.66
N ASP A 412 25.10 19.00 -31.15
CA ASP A 412 26.49 18.91 -31.59
C ASP A 412 26.63 19.48 -33.02
N LEU A 413 27.45 20.53 -33.15
CA LEU A 413 27.78 21.15 -34.43
C LEU A 413 29.01 20.54 -35.10
N SER A 414 29.72 19.64 -34.42
CA SER A 414 30.97 19.06 -34.89
C SER A 414 30.78 18.28 -36.20
N ASP A 415 29.63 17.63 -36.35
CA ASP A 415 29.22 16.88 -37.54
C ASP A 415 28.93 17.78 -38.75
N TYR A 416 28.45 19.00 -38.51
CA TYR A 416 28.09 19.96 -39.56
C TYR A 416 29.26 20.86 -39.98
N LYS A 417 30.45 20.61 -39.43
CA LYS A 417 31.66 21.32 -39.84
C LYS A 417 31.95 21.04 -41.31
N GLN A 418 32.10 22.11 -42.09
CA GLN A 418 32.39 21.99 -43.52
C GLN A 418 33.81 21.49 -43.76
N GLU A 419 33.92 20.39 -44.51
CA GLU A 419 35.18 19.86 -45.00
C GLU A 419 35.17 19.82 -46.54
N GLU A 420 36.36 19.89 -47.14
CA GLU A 420 36.50 19.89 -48.59
C GLU A 420 35.99 18.58 -49.16
N CYS A 421 35.11 18.66 -50.17
CA CYS A 421 34.54 17.44 -50.75
C CYS A 421 35.64 16.54 -51.36
N PRO A 422 35.76 15.28 -50.93
CA PRO A 422 36.84 14.40 -51.36
C PRO A 422 36.80 14.05 -52.86
N LEU A 423 35.61 14.09 -53.49
CA LEU A 423 35.41 13.75 -54.90
C LEU A 423 35.76 14.89 -55.85
N CYS A 424 35.28 16.12 -55.57
CA CYS A 424 35.54 17.28 -56.44
C CYS A 424 36.69 18.17 -55.96
N LYS A 425 37.22 17.94 -54.75
CA LYS A 425 38.29 18.75 -54.14
C LYS A 425 37.96 20.23 -54.14
N GLY A 426 36.82 20.59 -53.52
CA GLY A 426 36.40 21.98 -53.39
C GLY A 426 35.77 22.60 -54.64
N LYS A 427 35.86 21.97 -55.81
CA LYS A 427 35.44 22.58 -57.08
C LYS A 427 33.93 22.62 -57.32
N GLY A 428 33.15 21.85 -56.57
CA GLY A 428 31.70 21.67 -56.81
C GLY A 428 31.36 20.88 -58.08
N ILE A 429 32.36 20.55 -58.92
CA ILE A 429 32.18 19.92 -60.23
C ILE A 429 33.01 18.64 -60.30
N HIS A 430 32.40 17.55 -60.80
CA HIS A 430 33.06 16.27 -61.06
C HIS A 430 32.63 15.77 -62.46
N ASN A 431 33.59 15.41 -63.32
CA ASN A 431 33.35 14.97 -64.70
C ASN A 431 32.49 15.94 -65.55
N ASN A 432 32.69 17.25 -65.42
CA ASN A 432 31.91 18.32 -66.07
C ASN A 432 30.44 18.42 -65.66
N TRP A 433 30.01 17.68 -64.65
CA TRP A 433 28.69 17.76 -64.06
C TRP A 433 28.79 18.26 -62.62
N GLU A 434 27.67 18.72 -62.07
CA GLU A 434 27.54 19.03 -60.66
C GLU A 434 27.99 17.81 -59.84
N CYS A 435 28.88 18.03 -58.87
CA CYS A 435 29.43 16.93 -58.07
C CYS A 435 28.29 16.26 -57.29
N PRO A 436 28.07 14.94 -57.42
CA PRO A 436 26.91 14.27 -56.83
C PRO A 436 26.95 14.25 -55.29
N ILE A 437 28.16 14.26 -54.71
CA ILE A 437 28.39 14.22 -53.26
C ILE A 437 28.11 15.58 -52.60
N CYS A 438 28.65 16.68 -53.15
CA CYS A 438 28.50 18.01 -52.56
C CYS A 438 27.46 18.90 -53.26
N ARG A 439 26.85 18.41 -54.34
CA ARG A 439 25.82 19.09 -55.14
C ARG A 439 26.19 20.53 -55.48
N GLY A 440 27.37 20.69 -56.08
CA GLY A 440 27.85 22.01 -56.51
C GLY A 440 28.47 22.89 -55.41
N VAL A 441 28.29 22.57 -54.13
CA VAL A 441 28.76 23.41 -53.01
C VAL A 441 30.29 23.39 -52.86
N GLY A 442 30.92 22.25 -53.15
CA GLY A 442 32.37 22.06 -53.01
C GLY A 442 32.82 21.59 -51.62
N THR A 443 31.96 21.70 -50.61
CA THR A 443 32.17 21.17 -49.25
C THR A 443 31.06 20.20 -48.86
N VAL A 444 31.34 19.38 -47.86
CA VAL A 444 30.37 18.47 -47.23
C VAL A 444 30.48 18.56 -45.72
N ASP A 445 29.39 18.22 -45.04
CA ASP A 445 29.38 18.07 -43.58
C ASP A 445 30.31 16.92 -43.18
N ARG A 446 31.11 17.12 -42.14
CA ARG A 446 32.03 16.10 -41.61
C ARG A 446 31.33 14.76 -41.33
N GLY A 447 30.17 14.78 -40.67
CA GLY A 447 29.44 13.55 -40.35
C GLY A 447 29.03 12.78 -41.60
N ALA A 448 28.72 13.49 -42.69
CA ALA A 448 28.39 12.86 -43.97
C ALA A 448 29.58 12.18 -44.66
N LEU A 449 30.83 12.49 -44.27
CA LEU A 449 32.03 11.84 -44.83
C LEU A 449 32.17 10.37 -44.41
N GLU A 450 31.65 10.00 -43.24
CA GLU A 450 31.73 8.63 -42.73
C GLU A 450 30.89 7.66 -43.57
N ASP A 451 29.81 8.16 -44.18
CA ASP A 451 28.88 7.38 -45.00
C ASP A 451 29.21 7.40 -46.51
N ILE A 452 30.24 8.14 -46.92
CA ILE A 452 30.62 8.25 -48.34
C ILE A 452 31.63 7.15 -48.70
N ASP A 453 31.19 6.16 -49.47
CA ASP A 453 32.11 5.27 -50.19
C ASP A 453 32.51 5.90 -51.54
N LEU A 454 33.76 6.34 -51.62
CA LEU A 454 34.31 6.93 -52.86
C LEU A 454 34.44 5.92 -54.01
N SER A 455 34.35 4.62 -53.75
CA SER A 455 34.40 3.61 -54.80
C SER A 455 33.15 3.63 -55.70
N ASP A 456 32.02 4.12 -55.20
CA ASP A 456 30.77 4.26 -55.96
C ASP A 456 30.82 5.34 -57.04
N TYR A 457 31.85 6.20 -57.01
CA TYR A 457 31.97 7.41 -57.85
C TYR A 457 33.26 7.45 -58.68
N LYS A 458 33.99 6.32 -58.77
CA LYS A 458 35.22 6.18 -59.58
C LYS A 458 34.95 5.94 -61.05
#